data_AF-A0A9N8V211-F1
#
_entry.id   AF-A0A9N8V211-F1
#
_cell.length_a   1.000
_cell.length_b   1.000
_cell.length_c   1.000
_cell.angle_alpha   90.00
_cell.angle_beta   90.00
_cell.angle_gamma   90.00
#
_symmetry.space_group_name_H-M   'P 1'
#
loop_
_entity.id
_entity.type
_entity.pdbx_description
1 polymer ?
#
loop_
_entity_poly.entity_id
_entity_poly.type
_entity_poly.pdbx_seq_one_letter_code
_entity_poly.pdbx_strand_id
1 'polypeptide(L)'
;MANRPHGGELKDLHTRDAYQHETLLKEAAFLPSITLTDRQLCDLELLMNGGFSPLEGFMNRKDYESVVHDLRLANGILFSMPVTLDISQKDIEYFNLVAGKRVVLRDLRDDAPLAILTIEDIYKPDKEVEAINVFGDNDSAHPSVKYLHTRVKEYYIGGNVEAINPPTHYDYVAHRFTPTELRAHFKKLNWTRVVAFQTRNPMHRAHRELTVRAARQRQANILIHPVVGLTKPGDIDHYTRVRVYQAIMPKYPNGMATLSLLPLAMRMAGPREAVWHAIIRKNFGATHFIIGRDHAGPGKNSKGEDFYGPYDAQHFVEKYRDELHIEVVPFQMVTYLPDSDEYLPIDEVPLGTNQLNISGTELRRRLRTGGNIPEWFSYPGVVKVLRDTHPPRSRQGFTLFLTGYYNSGKDTVGKALQVKLNEQGGRSVSLLLGETVRHEISSELGFTRKDRDQNIARIAFISAELTKAGAAVIAAPIAPFAEARAHARAHVETYGGFYLIHVNTPLEHCIKTDRKGVYKKAQSGEIKGFTGVDDTYEIPTDADIVVDVSKQSINEICHQILLLVEKDGYIGEK
;
A
#
# COMPACT_ATOMS: atom_id res chain seq x y z
N MET A 1 3.50 -29.55 -21.47
CA MET A 1 3.62 -28.83 -20.18
C MET A 1 4.62 -27.72 -20.38
N ALA A 2 4.38 -26.52 -19.84
CA ALA A 2 5.27 -25.37 -20.07
C ALA A 2 6.58 -25.47 -19.24
N ASN A 3 6.52 -25.62 -17.92
CA ASN A 3 7.71 -25.87 -17.07
C ASN A 3 7.40 -26.84 -15.92
N ARG A 4 8.37 -27.57 -15.36
CA ARG A 4 8.18 -28.40 -14.16
C ARG A 4 8.12 -27.54 -12.90
N PRO A 5 7.30 -27.88 -11.89
CA PRO A 5 7.31 -27.19 -10.59
C PRO A 5 8.70 -27.22 -9.94
N HIS A 6 8.97 -26.23 -9.10
CA HIS A 6 10.20 -26.18 -8.31
C HIS A 6 10.18 -27.27 -7.23
N GLY A 7 11.29 -28.00 -7.07
CA GLY A 7 11.33 -29.24 -6.28
C GLY A 7 10.71 -30.46 -6.95
N GLY A 8 10.21 -30.34 -8.20
CA GLY A 8 9.74 -31.46 -9.02
C GLY A 8 8.26 -31.80 -8.89
N GLU A 9 7.63 -31.41 -7.78
CA GLU A 9 6.20 -31.63 -7.50
C GLU A 9 5.50 -30.30 -7.20
N LEU A 10 4.27 -30.13 -7.69
CA LEU A 10 3.44 -28.98 -7.33
C LEU A 10 2.72 -29.29 -6.01
N LYS A 11 2.98 -28.50 -4.98
CA LYS A 11 2.33 -28.60 -3.66
C LYS A 11 0.96 -27.93 -3.66
N ASP A 12 0.05 -28.42 -4.50
CA ASP A 12 -1.36 -27.99 -4.50
C ASP A 12 -2.09 -28.70 -3.35
N LEU A 13 -2.11 -28.05 -2.19
CA LEU A 13 -2.64 -28.61 -0.95
C LEU A 13 -4.17 -28.73 -0.99
N HIS A 14 -4.86 -27.86 -1.71
CA HIS A 14 -6.30 -28.00 -1.93
C HIS A 14 -6.62 -29.30 -2.69
N THR A 15 -5.85 -29.61 -3.73
CA THR A 15 -5.99 -30.88 -4.45
C THR A 15 -5.61 -32.07 -3.58
N ARG A 16 -4.52 -31.95 -2.80
CA ARG A 16 -4.05 -32.98 -1.86
C ARG A 16 -5.12 -33.31 -0.81
N ASP A 17 -5.74 -32.29 -0.22
CA ASP A 17 -6.59 -32.44 0.96
C ASP A 17 -8.09 -32.50 0.64
N ALA A 18 -8.48 -32.38 -0.64
CA ALA A 18 -9.87 -32.38 -1.08
C ALA A 18 -10.70 -33.57 -0.54
N TYR A 19 -10.09 -34.76 -0.42
CA TYR A 19 -10.77 -35.96 0.06
C TYR A 19 -11.12 -35.93 1.56
N GLN A 20 -10.43 -35.08 2.34
CA GLN A 20 -10.60 -34.94 3.79
C GLN A 20 -11.17 -33.59 4.21
N HIS A 21 -11.63 -32.77 3.25
CA HIS A 21 -12.16 -31.42 3.47
C HIS A 21 -13.21 -31.35 4.59
N GLU A 22 -14.25 -32.19 4.53
CA GLU A 22 -15.32 -32.24 5.55
C GLU A 22 -14.81 -32.63 6.94
N THR A 23 -13.78 -33.47 7.01
CA THR A 23 -13.16 -33.88 8.28
C THR A 23 -12.37 -32.72 8.88
N LEU A 24 -11.53 -32.07 8.07
CA LEU A 24 -10.74 -30.91 8.50
C LEU A 24 -11.65 -29.73 8.90
N LEU A 25 -12.73 -29.50 8.18
CA LEU A 25 -13.69 -28.44 8.50
C LEU A 25 -14.39 -28.68 9.84
N LYS A 26 -14.78 -29.93 10.15
CA LYS A 26 -15.34 -30.29 11.45
C LYS A 26 -14.31 -30.18 12.56
N GLU A 27 -13.08 -30.63 12.33
CA GLU A 27 -11.98 -30.51 13.29
C GLU A 27 -11.70 -29.03 13.63
N ALA A 28 -11.69 -28.17 12.61
CA ALA A 28 -11.41 -26.74 12.76
C ALA A 28 -12.40 -25.99 13.67
N ALA A 29 -13.58 -26.56 13.94
CA ALA A 29 -14.53 -25.98 14.88
C ALA A 29 -14.10 -26.10 16.35
N PHE A 30 -13.20 -27.03 16.67
CA PHE A 30 -12.79 -27.35 18.06
C PHE A 30 -11.35 -26.99 18.39
N LEU A 31 -10.55 -26.62 17.38
CA LEU A 31 -9.14 -26.26 17.55
C LEU A 31 -8.98 -24.78 17.95
N PRO A 32 -7.90 -24.43 18.67
CA PRO A 32 -7.52 -23.03 18.87
C PRO A 32 -7.25 -22.35 17.52
N SER A 33 -7.63 -21.09 17.39
CA SER A 33 -7.53 -20.36 16.12
C SER A 33 -6.57 -19.19 16.20
N ILE A 34 -5.75 -19.05 15.15
CA ILE A 34 -4.90 -17.88 14.89
C ILE A 34 -5.52 -17.13 13.70
N THR A 35 -5.91 -15.89 13.93
CA THR A 35 -6.35 -14.98 12.85
C THR A 35 -5.12 -14.41 12.16
N LEU A 36 -5.03 -14.60 10.85
CA LEU A 36 -3.88 -14.18 10.06
C LEU A 36 -3.85 -12.67 9.82
N THR A 37 -2.66 -12.12 9.63
CA THR A 37 -2.49 -10.78 9.04
C THR A 37 -2.65 -10.82 7.51
N ASP A 38 -2.83 -9.66 6.87
CA ASP A 38 -2.89 -9.57 5.40
C ASP A 38 -1.67 -10.19 4.71
N ARG A 39 -0.47 -10.07 5.31
CA ARG A 39 0.77 -10.64 4.77
C ARG A 39 0.74 -12.17 4.86
N GLN A 40 0.42 -12.69 6.04
CA GLN A 40 0.33 -14.14 6.27
C GLN A 40 -0.78 -14.79 5.45
N LEU A 41 -1.88 -14.06 5.17
CA LEU A 41 -2.94 -14.51 4.29
C LEU A 41 -2.47 -14.69 2.84
N CYS A 42 -1.73 -13.71 2.30
CA CYS A 42 -1.11 -13.81 0.98
C CYS A 42 -0.13 -15.00 0.91
N ASP A 43 0.64 -15.20 1.98
CA ASP A 43 1.61 -16.30 2.05
C ASP A 43 0.90 -17.65 2.13
N LEU A 44 -0.14 -17.78 2.97
CA LEU A 44 -0.93 -19.00 3.09
C LEU A 44 -1.62 -19.34 1.76
N GLU A 45 -2.14 -18.36 1.03
CA GLU A 45 -2.75 -18.60 -0.29
C GLU A 45 -1.76 -19.26 -1.27
N LEU A 46 -0.52 -18.75 -1.32
CA LEU A 46 0.53 -19.28 -2.20
C LEU A 46 1.15 -20.59 -1.68
N LEU A 47 1.11 -20.84 -0.37
CA LEU A 47 1.42 -22.16 0.19
C LEU A 47 0.37 -23.19 -0.26
N MET A 48 -0.91 -22.92 -0.02
CA MET A 48 -1.99 -23.87 -0.26
C MET A 48 -2.23 -24.16 -1.74
N ASN A 49 -2.02 -23.20 -2.63
CA ASN A 49 -2.19 -23.40 -4.07
C ASN A 49 -0.92 -23.90 -4.79
N GLY A 50 0.19 -24.09 -4.08
CA GLY A 50 1.46 -24.56 -4.63
C GLY A 50 2.32 -23.49 -5.31
N GLY A 51 1.95 -22.21 -5.21
CA GLY A 51 2.77 -21.09 -5.69
C GLY A 51 4.16 -21.05 -5.06
N PHE A 52 4.32 -21.54 -3.83
CA PHE A 52 5.58 -21.66 -3.10
C PHE A 52 6.21 -23.07 -3.10
N SER A 53 5.78 -23.97 -3.98
CA SER A 53 6.42 -25.30 -4.11
C SER A 53 7.96 -25.17 -4.16
N PRO A 54 8.70 -25.99 -3.39
CA PRO A 54 8.25 -27.20 -2.68
C PRO A 54 7.70 -26.98 -1.26
N LEU A 55 7.58 -25.73 -0.80
CA LEU A 55 7.11 -25.44 0.56
C LEU A 55 5.63 -25.82 0.70
N GLU A 56 5.28 -26.51 1.80
CA GLU A 56 3.91 -26.99 2.10
C GLU A 56 3.43 -26.59 3.51
N GLY A 57 4.07 -25.58 4.08
CA GLY A 57 3.77 -25.03 5.40
C GLY A 57 4.55 -23.75 5.68
N PHE A 58 4.33 -23.15 6.85
CA PHE A 58 5.19 -22.06 7.31
C PHE A 58 6.52 -22.64 7.78
N MET A 59 7.63 -21.97 7.46
CA MET A 59 8.97 -22.48 7.71
C MET A 59 9.21 -22.76 9.19
N ASN A 60 9.63 -23.98 9.50
CA ASN A 60 10.24 -24.30 10.79
C ASN A 60 11.61 -23.64 10.92
N ARG A 61 12.19 -23.74 12.12
CA ARG A 61 13.47 -23.10 12.44
C ARG A 61 14.58 -23.52 11.48
N LYS A 62 14.65 -24.80 11.10
CA LYS A 62 15.72 -25.33 10.24
C LYS A 62 15.63 -24.77 8.83
N ASP A 63 14.44 -24.77 8.23
CA ASP A 63 14.22 -24.19 6.91
C ASP A 63 14.45 -22.67 6.96
N TYR A 64 13.95 -21.99 7.98
CA TYR A 64 14.12 -20.56 8.16
C TYR A 64 15.60 -20.15 8.27
N GLU A 65 16.36 -20.77 9.18
CA GLU A 65 17.78 -20.45 9.38
C GLU A 65 18.58 -20.70 8.09
N SER A 66 18.32 -21.83 7.41
CA SER A 66 18.98 -22.13 6.13
C SER A 66 18.60 -21.15 5.01
N VAL A 67 17.34 -20.69 4.95
CA VAL A 67 16.92 -19.70 3.95
C VAL A 67 17.55 -18.33 4.24
N VAL A 68 17.59 -17.93 5.51
CA VAL A 68 18.20 -16.66 5.94
C VAL A 68 19.70 -16.65 5.59
N HIS A 69 20.43 -17.72 5.88
CA HIS A 69 21.88 -17.76 5.68
C HIS A 69 22.33 -18.21 4.29
N ASP A 70 21.68 -19.22 3.71
CA ASP A 70 22.19 -19.97 2.55
C ASP A 70 21.27 -19.89 1.32
N LEU A 71 20.11 -19.24 1.43
CA LEU A 71 19.08 -19.18 0.39
C LEU A 71 18.56 -20.57 -0.01
N ARG A 72 18.56 -21.52 0.93
CA ARG A 72 18.06 -22.89 0.68
C ARG A 72 17.15 -23.32 1.80
N LEU A 73 16.20 -24.18 1.48
CA LEU A 73 15.52 -25.00 2.48
C LEU A 73 16.51 -26.00 3.08
N ALA A 74 16.19 -26.58 4.23
CA ALA A 74 17.05 -27.54 4.92
C ALA A 74 17.35 -28.80 4.08
N ASN A 75 16.51 -29.10 3.10
CA ASN A 75 16.72 -30.19 2.12
C ASN A 75 17.65 -29.81 0.95
N GLY A 76 18.21 -28.59 0.95
CA GLY A 76 19.13 -28.07 -0.06
C GLY A 76 18.45 -27.41 -1.26
N ILE A 77 17.11 -27.45 -1.37
CA ILE A 77 16.41 -26.81 -2.50
C ILE A 77 16.46 -25.29 -2.34
N LEU A 78 16.88 -24.59 -3.41
CA LEU A 78 16.94 -23.13 -3.48
C LEU A 78 15.59 -22.49 -3.11
N PHE A 79 15.60 -21.60 -2.11
CA PHE A 79 14.47 -20.77 -1.72
C PHE A 79 15.00 -19.54 -0.99
N SER A 80 14.73 -18.35 -1.51
CA SER A 80 15.47 -17.13 -1.12
C SER A 80 14.75 -16.21 -0.12
N MET A 81 13.51 -16.52 0.25
CA MET A 81 12.67 -15.63 1.07
C MET A 81 12.10 -16.37 2.29
N PRO A 82 12.23 -15.86 3.52
CA PRO A 82 11.56 -16.46 4.67
C PRO A 82 10.04 -16.31 4.56
N VAL A 83 9.31 -17.41 4.77
CA VAL A 83 7.84 -17.47 4.79
C VAL A 83 7.43 -18.07 6.14
N THR A 84 7.11 -17.20 7.10
CA THR A 84 6.90 -17.56 8.50
C THR A 84 5.56 -17.06 9.03
N LEU A 85 5.02 -17.77 10.04
CA LEU A 85 3.84 -17.36 10.78
C LEU A 85 4.29 -16.78 12.12
N ASP A 86 4.16 -15.47 12.30
CA ASP A 86 4.56 -14.79 13.52
C ASP A 86 3.43 -14.69 14.56
N ILE A 87 3.79 -14.84 15.83
CA ILE A 87 2.88 -14.84 16.97
C ILE A 87 3.49 -14.16 18.21
N SER A 88 2.64 -13.62 19.09
CA SER A 88 3.08 -13.00 20.34
C SER A 88 3.26 -14.03 21.46
N GLN A 89 4.12 -13.72 22.44
CA GLN A 89 4.23 -14.52 23.68
C GLN A 89 2.86 -14.73 24.35
N LYS A 90 2.05 -13.68 24.39
CA LYS A 90 0.71 -13.69 24.98
C LYS A 90 -0.21 -14.72 24.32
N ASP A 91 -0.17 -14.81 22.98
CA ASP A 91 -1.03 -15.73 22.25
C ASP A 91 -0.52 -17.19 22.39
N ILE A 92 0.80 -17.40 22.45
CA ILE A 92 1.39 -18.71 22.76
C ILE A 92 0.87 -19.23 24.10
N GLU A 93 0.91 -18.40 25.13
CA GLU A 93 0.41 -18.74 26.47
C GLU A 93 -1.10 -18.94 26.48
N TYR A 94 -1.85 -18.00 25.90
CA TYR A 94 -3.32 -18.02 25.89
C TYR A 94 -3.87 -19.28 25.19
N PHE A 95 -3.31 -19.64 24.04
CA PHE A 95 -3.73 -20.83 23.30
C PHE A 95 -2.96 -22.09 23.72
N ASN A 96 -2.05 -22.02 24.70
CA ASN A 96 -1.16 -23.10 25.13
C ASN A 96 -0.51 -23.82 23.94
N LEU A 97 0.16 -23.06 23.08
CA LEU A 97 0.76 -23.56 21.85
C LEU A 97 2.07 -24.30 22.14
N VAL A 98 2.20 -25.50 21.59
CA VAL A 98 3.36 -26.38 21.73
C VAL A 98 3.54 -27.21 20.47
N ALA A 99 4.73 -27.78 20.27
CA ALA A 99 4.98 -28.74 19.18
C ALA A 99 3.99 -29.91 19.21
N GLY A 100 3.58 -30.37 18.02
CA GLY A 100 2.54 -31.37 17.79
C GLY A 100 1.10 -30.85 17.89
N LYS A 101 0.89 -29.64 18.42
CA LYS A 101 -0.45 -29.08 18.52
C LYS A 101 -0.96 -28.60 17.16
N ARG A 102 -2.26 -28.78 16.93
CA ARG A 102 -2.95 -28.32 15.73
C ARG A 102 -3.68 -27.00 16.01
N VAL A 103 -3.57 -26.06 15.09
CA VAL A 103 -4.20 -24.73 15.17
C VAL A 103 -4.89 -24.41 13.86
N VAL A 104 -6.02 -23.69 13.93
CA VAL A 104 -6.74 -23.25 12.73
C VAL A 104 -6.23 -21.87 12.34
N LEU A 105 -5.93 -21.70 11.05
CA LEU A 105 -5.59 -20.41 10.47
C LEU A 105 -6.86 -19.80 9.88
N ARG A 106 -7.25 -18.62 10.38
CA ARG A 106 -8.47 -17.93 9.98
C ARG A 106 -8.21 -16.67 9.16
N ASP A 107 -9.10 -16.41 8.23
CA ASP A 107 -9.15 -15.15 7.50
C ASP A 107 -9.66 -14.03 8.41
N LEU A 108 -8.96 -12.88 8.44
CA LEU A 108 -9.38 -11.72 9.24
C LEU A 108 -10.62 -11.00 8.67
N ARG A 109 -10.98 -11.28 7.42
CA ARG A 109 -12.01 -10.54 6.66
C ARG A 109 -13.41 -11.12 6.85
N ASP A 110 -13.52 -12.45 6.94
CA ASP A 110 -14.79 -13.19 7.02
C ASP A 110 -14.79 -14.33 8.06
N ASP A 111 -13.75 -14.42 8.89
CA ASP A 111 -13.54 -15.47 9.91
C ASP A 111 -13.47 -16.91 9.36
N ALA A 112 -13.35 -17.08 8.04
CA ALA A 112 -13.34 -18.40 7.42
C ALA A 112 -12.16 -19.25 7.91
N PRO A 113 -12.37 -20.55 8.23
CA PRO A 113 -11.27 -21.47 8.52
C PRO A 113 -10.58 -21.84 7.21
N LEU A 114 -9.37 -21.34 7.01
CA LEU A 114 -8.62 -21.51 5.76
C LEU A 114 -7.80 -22.81 5.77
N ALA A 115 -7.14 -23.08 6.89
CA ALA A 115 -6.24 -24.23 7.01
C ALA A 115 -6.10 -24.69 8.46
N ILE A 116 -5.59 -25.90 8.65
CA ILE A 116 -5.04 -26.37 9.92
C ILE A 116 -3.52 -26.45 9.78
N LEU A 117 -2.80 -25.86 10.73
CA LEU A 117 -1.36 -25.99 10.86
C LEU A 117 -1.03 -26.94 12.02
N THR A 118 -0.17 -27.93 11.76
CA THR A 118 0.41 -28.78 12.81
C THR A 118 1.77 -28.22 13.19
N ILE A 119 1.89 -27.71 14.42
CA ILE A 119 3.09 -27.02 14.89
C ILE A 119 4.25 -28.01 14.99
N GLU A 120 5.36 -27.72 14.33
CA GLU A 120 6.62 -28.45 14.47
C GLU A 120 7.51 -27.80 15.53
N ASP A 121 7.68 -26.48 15.47
CA ASP A 121 8.44 -25.71 16.43
C ASP A 121 7.87 -24.30 16.62
N ILE A 122 8.24 -23.71 17.76
CA ILE A 122 7.98 -22.32 18.09
C ILE A 122 9.32 -21.73 18.51
N TYR A 123 9.81 -20.74 17.78
CA TYR A 123 11.16 -20.21 17.96
C TYR A 123 11.19 -18.70 17.88
N LYS A 124 12.16 -18.10 18.60
CA LYS A 124 12.39 -16.67 18.58
C LYS A 124 13.47 -16.35 17.54
N PRO A 125 13.14 -15.71 16.41
CA PRO A 125 14.13 -15.34 15.40
C PRO A 125 15.02 -14.19 15.88
N ASP A 126 16.23 -14.11 15.32
CA ASP A 126 17.04 -12.89 15.37
C ASP A 126 16.64 -11.98 14.20
N LYS A 127 15.81 -10.98 14.49
CA LYS A 127 15.27 -10.04 13.50
C LYS A 127 16.34 -9.14 12.88
N GLU A 128 17.44 -8.89 13.57
CA GLU A 128 18.53 -8.09 13.02
C GLU A 128 19.33 -8.91 12.01
N VAL A 129 19.61 -10.17 12.32
CA VAL A 129 20.22 -11.11 11.38
C VAL A 129 19.33 -11.31 10.14
N GLU A 130 18.01 -11.47 10.33
CA GLU A 130 17.07 -11.54 9.21
C GLU A 130 17.11 -10.27 8.37
N ALA A 131 17.09 -9.09 9.00
CA ALA A 131 17.11 -7.82 8.29
C ALA A 131 18.35 -7.67 7.41
N ILE A 132 19.53 -7.95 7.97
CA ILE A 132 20.80 -7.83 7.26
C ILE A 132 20.90 -8.88 6.15
N ASN A 133 20.67 -10.15 6.48
CA ASN A 133 20.92 -11.23 5.51
C ASN A 133 19.87 -11.28 4.40
N VAL A 134 18.61 -10.93 4.68
CA VAL A 134 17.51 -11.03 3.72
C VAL A 134 17.27 -9.71 2.99
N PHE A 135 17.35 -8.56 3.68
CA PHE A 135 17.04 -7.23 3.13
C PHE A 135 18.28 -6.35 2.90
N GLY A 136 19.48 -6.87 3.16
CA GLY A 136 20.76 -6.23 2.88
C GLY A 136 21.28 -5.32 3.99
N ASP A 137 20.40 -4.70 4.79
CA ASP A 137 20.76 -3.82 5.91
C ASP A 137 19.63 -3.79 6.95
N ASN A 138 19.94 -3.42 8.19
CA ASN A 138 18.97 -3.20 9.26
C ASN A 138 18.43 -1.75 9.28
N ASP A 139 18.25 -1.14 8.10
CA ASP A 139 17.74 0.23 7.95
C ASP A 139 16.21 0.26 7.87
N SER A 140 15.57 0.96 8.81
CA SER A 140 14.11 1.18 8.87
C SER A 140 13.52 1.95 7.67
N ALA A 141 14.34 2.56 6.80
CA ALA A 141 13.91 3.09 5.52
C ALA A 141 13.51 1.96 4.53
N HIS A 142 14.01 0.73 4.72
CA HIS A 142 13.57 -0.43 3.96
C HIS A 142 12.16 -0.86 4.45
N PRO A 143 11.15 -0.93 3.57
CA PRO A 143 9.77 -1.21 3.98
C PRO A 143 9.60 -2.51 4.78
N SER A 144 10.31 -3.58 4.39
CA SER A 144 10.25 -4.86 5.11
C SER A 144 11.04 -4.91 6.40
N VAL A 145 12.14 -4.14 6.53
CA VAL A 145 12.85 -4.02 7.82
C VAL A 145 11.98 -3.26 8.80
N LYS A 146 11.36 -2.17 8.36
CA LYS A 146 10.36 -1.45 9.16
C LYS A 146 9.21 -2.38 9.58
N TYR A 147 8.67 -3.17 8.66
CA TYR A 147 7.60 -4.12 8.97
C TYR A 147 8.07 -5.19 9.97
N LEU A 148 9.27 -5.74 9.81
CA LEU A 148 9.86 -6.75 10.69
C LEU A 148 9.98 -6.27 12.14
N HIS A 149 10.36 -5.01 12.35
CA HIS A 149 10.51 -4.44 13.69
C HIS A 149 9.21 -3.88 14.28
N THR A 150 8.27 -3.41 13.45
CA THR A 150 7.09 -2.68 13.95
C THR A 150 5.78 -3.48 13.88
N ARG A 151 5.70 -4.54 13.08
CA ARG A 151 4.46 -5.30 12.85
C ARG A 151 4.61 -6.78 13.20
N VAL A 152 5.71 -7.40 12.79
CA VAL A 152 5.99 -8.83 13.07
C VAL A 152 6.13 -9.03 14.57
N LYS A 153 5.50 -10.08 15.09
CA LYS A 153 5.55 -10.46 16.51
C LYS A 153 6.88 -11.10 16.90
N GLU A 154 6.96 -11.57 18.15
CA GLU A 154 8.22 -11.97 18.78
C GLU A 154 8.69 -13.37 18.38
N TYR A 155 7.77 -14.28 18.09
CA TYR A 155 8.06 -15.68 17.79
C TYR A 155 7.54 -16.06 16.41
N TYR A 156 8.17 -17.06 15.81
CA TYR A 156 7.69 -17.74 14.61
C TYR A 156 7.21 -19.16 14.97
N ILE A 157 6.16 -19.59 14.28
CA ILE A 157 5.60 -20.94 14.32
C ILE A 157 5.90 -21.61 12.98
N GLY A 158 6.67 -22.70 13.05
CA GLY A 158 6.89 -23.62 11.95
C GLY A 158 5.88 -24.75 11.94
N GLY A 159 5.47 -25.19 10.75
CA GLY A 159 4.63 -26.37 10.64
C GLY A 159 3.95 -26.58 9.30
N ASN A 160 3.61 -27.84 9.03
CA ASN A 160 2.90 -28.24 7.82
C ASN A 160 1.45 -27.78 7.87
N VAL A 161 0.94 -27.42 6.69
CA VAL A 161 -0.41 -26.88 6.48
C VAL A 161 -1.27 -27.93 5.79
N GLU A 162 -2.50 -28.09 6.27
CA GLU A 162 -3.60 -28.82 5.62
C GLU A 162 -4.68 -27.82 5.20
N ALA A 163 -5.01 -27.82 3.91
CA ALA A 163 -5.91 -26.84 3.32
C ALA A 163 -7.38 -27.21 3.56
N ILE A 164 -8.17 -26.23 4.01
CA ILE A 164 -9.63 -26.34 4.15
C ILE A 164 -10.29 -25.51 3.06
N ASN A 165 -10.20 -24.18 3.16
CA ASN A 165 -10.85 -23.27 2.23
C ASN A 165 -9.81 -22.32 1.61
N PRO A 166 -9.92 -22.00 0.31
CA PRO A 166 -9.13 -20.92 -0.27
C PRO A 166 -9.61 -19.58 0.30
N PRO A 167 -8.74 -18.57 0.43
CA PRO A 167 -9.16 -17.22 0.78
C PRO A 167 -10.21 -16.69 -0.21
N THR A 168 -11.30 -16.14 0.31
CA THR A 168 -12.35 -15.56 -0.54
C THR A 168 -11.85 -14.26 -1.19
N HIS A 169 -11.99 -14.15 -2.50
CA HIS A 169 -11.76 -12.91 -3.23
C HIS A 169 -13.03 -12.55 -4.02
N TYR A 170 -13.49 -11.30 -3.88
CA TYR A 170 -14.67 -10.80 -4.59
C TYR A 170 -14.31 -9.99 -5.83
N ASP A 171 -13.05 -9.57 -5.94
CA ASP A 171 -12.55 -8.74 -7.02
C ASP A 171 -11.83 -9.58 -8.08
N TYR A 172 -12.15 -9.31 -9.35
CA TYR A 172 -11.42 -9.84 -10.51
C TYR A 172 -11.22 -11.36 -10.52
N VAL A 173 -12.17 -12.13 -10.00
CA VAL A 173 -12.07 -13.60 -9.87
C VAL A 173 -11.68 -14.29 -11.18
N ALA A 174 -12.18 -13.80 -12.33
CA ALA A 174 -11.84 -14.33 -13.65
C ALA A 174 -10.36 -14.14 -14.07
N HIS A 175 -9.61 -13.31 -13.34
CA HIS A 175 -8.19 -13.06 -13.56
C HIS A 175 -7.32 -13.62 -12.44
N ARG A 176 -7.88 -14.19 -11.37
CA ARG A 176 -7.13 -14.86 -10.31
C ARG A 176 -7.01 -16.33 -10.66
N PHE A 177 -5.82 -16.78 -11.02
CA PHE A 177 -5.55 -18.17 -11.34
C PHE A 177 -4.64 -18.78 -10.27
N THR A 178 -4.94 -20.01 -9.87
CA THR A 178 -3.97 -20.89 -9.20
C THR A 178 -2.90 -21.37 -10.19
N PRO A 179 -1.76 -21.88 -9.71
CA PRO A 179 -0.78 -22.57 -10.55
C PRO A 179 -1.40 -23.67 -11.41
N THR A 180 -2.30 -24.49 -10.84
CA THR A 180 -2.98 -25.58 -11.52
C THR A 180 -3.86 -25.08 -12.66
N GLU A 181 -4.70 -24.07 -12.40
CA GLU A 181 -5.57 -23.49 -13.43
C GLU A 181 -4.78 -22.80 -14.54
N LEU A 182 -3.72 -22.06 -14.21
CA LEU A 182 -2.92 -21.36 -15.21
C LEU A 182 -2.14 -22.35 -16.11
N ARG A 183 -1.63 -23.43 -15.53
CA ARG A 183 -1.01 -24.53 -16.30
C ARG A 183 -2.03 -25.20 -17.23
N ALA A 184 -3.25 -25.42 -16.77
CA ALA A 184 -4.34 -25.95 -17.59
C ALA A 184 -4.72 -24.97 -18.72
N HIS A 185 -4.75 -23.66 -18.42
CA HIS A 185 -5.00 -22.60 -19.39
C HIS A 185 -3.94 -22.57 -20.49
N PHE A 186 -2.64 -22.62 -20.14
CA PHE A 186 -1.56 -22.72 -21.13
C PHE A 186 -1.68 -23.96 -22.00
N LYS A 187 -2.01 -25.12 -21.40
CA LYS A 187 -2.25 -26.36 -22.15
C LYS A 187 -3.42 -26.20 -23.13
N LYS A 188 -4.54 -25.60 -22.72
CA LYS A 188 -5.71 -25.34 -23.56
C LYS A 188 -5.37 -24.48 -24.78
N LEU A 189 -4.51 -23.48 -24.60
CA LEU A 189 -4.05 -22.58 -25.68
C LEU A 189 -2.87 -23.14 -26.48
N ASN A 190 -2.40 -24.36 -26.18
CA ASN A 190 -1.17 -24.94 -26.74
C ASN A 190 0.08 -24.07 -26.54
N TRP A 191 0.14 -23.32 -25.43
CA TRP A 191 1.30 -22.54 -25.06
C TRP A 191 2.36 -23.43 -24.42
N THR A 192 3.52 -23.51 -25.06
CA THR A 192 4.69 -24.28 -24.58
C THR A 192 5.75 -23.36 -23.97
N ARG A 193 5.95 -22.18 -24.56
CA ARG A 193 6.86 -21.14 -24.07
C ARG A 193 6.06 -19.94 -23.62
N VAL A 194 6.24 -19.55 -22.36
CA VAL A 194 5.59 -18.42 -21.71
C VAL A 194 6.63 -17.58 -20.98
N VAL A 195 6.66 -16.29 -21.30
CA VAL A 195 7.45 -15.25 -20.64
C VAL A 195 6.55 -14.53 -19.63
N ALA A 196 6.88 -14.63 -18.35
CA ALA A 196 6.16 -13.93 -17.30
C ALA A 196 6.74 -12.54 -17.02
N PHE A 197 5.85 -11.56 -16.85
CA PHE A 197 6.18 -10.19 -16.50
C PHE A 197 5.64 -9.85 -15.10
N GLN A 198 6.56 -9.62 -14.16
CA GLN A 198 6.25 -9.08 -12.83
C GLN A 198 5.98 -7.58 -12.91
N THR A 199 4.93 -7.11 -12.24
CA THR A 199 4.78 -5.67 -11.97
C THR A 199 3.92 -5.40 -10.74
N ARG A 200 4.25 -4.32 -10.05
CA ARG A 200 3.42 -3.66 -9.01
C ARG A 200 2.98 -2.26 -9.42
N ASN A 201 3.34 -1.83 -10.63
CA ASN A 201 3.09 -0.49 -11.17
C ASN A 201 2.14 -0.54 -12.37
N PRO A 202 1.48 0.59 -12.71
CA PRO A 202 0.80 0.73 -14.00
C PRO A 202 1.72 0.39 -15.17
N MET A 203 1.17 -0.30 -16.17
CA MET A 203 1.89 -0.55 -17.42
C MET A 203 1.67 0.60 -18.41
N HIS A 204 2.73 0.91 -19.16
CA HIS A 204 2.81 2.01 -20.12
C HIS A 204 3.39 1.45 -21.44
N ARG A 205 3.60 2.29 -22.45
CA ARG A 205 4.09 1.81 -23.76
C ARG A 205 5.42 1.08 -23.66
N ALA A 206 6.39 1.63 -22.92
CA ALA A 206 7.68 0.98 -22.71
C ALA A 206 7.53 -0.46 -22.16
N HIS A 207 6.63 -0.69 -21.20
CA HIS A 207 6.37 -2.01 -20.64
C HIS A 207 5.73 -2.97 -21.66
N ARG A 208 4.82 -2.46 -22.51
CA ARG A 208 4.22 -3.25 -23.60
C ARG A 208 5.28 -3.62 -24.62
N GLU A 209 6.10 -2.68 -25.08
CA GLU A 209 7.14 -2.97 -26.07
C GLU A 209 8.17 -3.95 -25.54
N LEU A 210 8.57 -3.78 -24.27
CA LEU A 210 9.49 -4.69 -23.59
C LEU A 210 8.97 -6.13 -23.58
N THR A 211 7.71 -6.34 -23.19
CA THR A 211 7.13 -7.69 -23.12
C THR A 211 6.91 -8.30 -24.50
N VAL A 212 6.50 -7.51 -25.49
CA VAL A 212 6.39 -7.95 -26.90
C VAL A 212 7.76 -8.33 -27.48
N ARG A 213 8.80 -7.55 -27.18
CA ARG A 213 10.17 -7.85 -27.59
C ARG A 213 10.68 -9.15 -26.97
N ALA A 214 10.47 -9.34 -25.68
CA ALA A 214 10.82 -10.58 -24.96
C ALA A 214 10.19 -11.80 -25.61
N ALA A 215 8.88 -11.72 -25.87
CA ALA A 215 8.12 -12.77 -26.51
C ALA A 215 8.61 -13.08 -27.93
N ARG A 216 8.91 -12.06 -28.74
CA ARG A 216 9.44 -12.26 -30.11
C ARG A 216 10.83 -12.90 -30.10
N GLN A 217 11.75 -12.39 -29.29
CA GLN A 217 13.12 -12.92 -29.19
C GLN A 217 13.15 -14.36 -28.68
N ARG A 218 12.26 -14.69 -27.74
CA ARG A 218 12.17 -16.03 -27.13
C ARG A 218 11.11 -16.92 -27.76
N GLN A 219 10.48 -16.50 -28.85
CA GLN A 219 9.37 -17.21 -29.51
C GLN A 219 8.34 -17.76 -28.51
N ALA A 220 7.86 -16.89 -27.62
CA ALA A 220 7.04 -17.24 -26.46
C ALA A 220 5.76 -16.38 -26.41
N ASN A 221 4.76 -16.88 -25.69
CA ASN A 221 3.58 -16.09 -25.32
C ASN A 221 3.85 -15.31 -24.03
N ILE A 222 3.00 -14.33 -23.72
CA ILE A 222 3.19 -13.41 -22.62
C ILE A 222 2.21 -13.72 -21.49
N LEU A 223 2.73 -13.86 -20.28
CA LEU A 223 1.95 -13.81 -19.05
C LEU A 223 2.19 -12.47 -18.37
N ILE A 224 1.21 -11.57 -18.41
CA ILE A 224 1.19 -10.37 -17.59
C ILE A 224 0.73 -10.80 -16.20
N HIS A 225 1.66 -10.80 -15.23
CA HIS A 225 1.45 -11.40 -13.91
C HIS A 225 1.58 -10.38 -12.77
N PRO A 226 0.75 -9.34 -12.71
CA PRO A 226 0.87 -8.29 -11.69
C PRO A 226 0.57 -8.81 -10.28
N VAL A 227 1.21 -8.19 -9.30
CA VAL A 227 0.93 -8.44 -7.88
C VAL A 227 -0.28 -7.64 -7.43
N VAL A 228 -1.22 -8.29 -6.74
CA VAL A 228 -2.43 -7.68 -6.17
C VAL A 228 -2.57 -7.88 -4.66
N GLY A 229 -1.61 -8.57 -4.02
CA GLY A 229 -1.46 -8.53 -2.57
C GLY A 229 -0.72 -7.27 -2.10
N LEU A 230 0.05 -7.39 -1.03
CA LEU A 230 0.84 -6.27 -0.50
C LEU A 230 1.97 -5.86 -1.46
N THR A 231 2.10 -4.55 -1.71
CA THR A 231 3.15 -3.96 -2.56
C THR A 231 3.93 -2.88 -1.79
N LYS A 232 4.65 -1.98 -2.47
CA LYS A 232 5.42 -0.94 -1.79
C LYS A 232 4.45 0.12 -1.21
N PRO A 233 4.64 0.58 0.04
CA PRO A 233 3.86 1.69 0.58
C PRO A 233 3.89 2.91 -0.34
N GLY A 234 2.72 3.47 -0.64
CA GLY A 234 2.55 4.61 -1.56
C GLY A 234 2.41 4.25 -3.04
N ASP A 235 2.43 2.96 -3.40
CA ASP A 235 2.04 2.52 -4.73
C ASP A 235 0.55 2.78 -5.00
N ILE A 236 0.20 2.85 -6.28
CA ILE A 236 -1.20 2.92 -6.73
C ILE A 236 -1.94 1.65 -6.31
N ASP A 237 -3.17 1.83 -5.81
CA ASP A 237 -4.04 0.73 -5.39
C ASP A 237 -4.24 -0.32 -6.49
N HIS A 238 -4.43 -1.58 -6.10
CA HIS A 238 -4.49 -2.66 -7.08
C HIS A 238 -5.72 -2.58 -7.98
N TYR A 239 -6.85 -2.05 -7.53
CA TYR A 239 -8.05 -1.89 -8.37
C TYR A 239 -7.78 -0.97 -9.57
N THR A 240 -7.08 0.13 -9.35
CA THR A 240 -6.64 1.04 -10.41
C THR A 240 -5.63 0.38 -11.32
N ARG A 241 -4.64 -0.34 -10.75
CA ARG A 241 -3.65 -1.05 -11.55
C ARG A 241 -4.27 -2.14 -12.41
N VAL A 242 -5.21 -2.92 -11.89
CA VAL A 242 -5.92 -3.96 -12.66
C VAL A 242 -6.73 -3.36 -13.79
N ARG A 243 -7.45 -2.25 -13.56
CA ARG A 243 -8.13 -1.51 -14.63
C ARG A 243 -7.15 -1.00 -15.69
N VAL A 244 -5.94 -0.56 -15.30
CA VAL A 244 -4.86 -0.21 -16.24
C VAL A 244 -4.40 -1.42 -17.05
N TYR A 245 -4.18 -2.57 -16.42
CA TYR A 245 -3.79 -3.78 -17.13
C TYR A 245 -4.88 -4.22 -18.11
N GLN A 246 -6.14 -4.21 -17.72
CA GLN A 246 -7.26 -4.50 -18.63
C GLN A 246 -7.30 -3.51 -19.80
N ALA A 247 -7.05 -2.22 -19.56
CA ALA A 247 -7.01 -1.20 -20.61
C ALA A 247 -5.82 -1.36 -21.58
N ILE A 248 -4.70 -1.96 -21.15
CA ILE A 248 -3.52 -2.19 -22.00
C ILE A 248 -3.60 -3.52 -22.77
N MET A 249 -4.36 -4.52 -22.29
CA MET A 249 -4.46 -5.85 -22.94
C MET A 249 -4.82 -5.79 -24.44
N PRO A 250 -5.78 -4.95 -24.90
CA PRO A 250 -6.10 -4.83 -26.33
C PRO A 250 -4.97 -4.26 -27.22
N LYS A 251 -3.84 -3.82 -26.63
CA LYS A 251 -2.67 -3.32 -27.36
C LYS A 251 -1.66 -4.42 -27.69
N TYR A 252 -1.87 -5.63 -27.19
CA TYR A 252 -1.11 -6.80 -27.62
C TYR A 252 -1.73 -7.41 -28.89
N PRO A 253 -0.93 -8.06 -29.75
CA PRO A 253 -1.47 -8.90 -30.82
C PRO A 253 -2.45 -9.95 -30.26
N ASN A 254 -3.53 -10.21 -31.01
CA ASN A 254 -4.59 -11.12 -30.57
C ASN A 254 -4.03 -12.50 -30.21
N GLY A 255 -4.35 -12.98 -29.01
CA GLY A 255 -3.92 -14.29 -28.51
C GLY A 255 -2.47 -14.38 -28.05
N MET A 256 -1.71 -13.28 -28.02
CA MET A 256 -0.29 -13.29 -27.62
C MET A 256 -0.06 -13.18 -26.11
N ALA A 257 -1.02 -12.60 -25.37
CA ALA A 257 -0.86 -12.28 -23.96
C ALA A 257 -2.09 -12.66 -23.12
N THR A 258 -1.85 -13.13 -21.89
CA THR A 258 -2.86 -13.41 -20.87
C THR A 258 -2.55 -12.61 -19.61
N LEU A 259 -3.59 -12.11 -18.95
CA LEU A 259 -3.52 -11.45 -17.63
C LEU A 259 -3.90 -12.44 -16.53
N SER A 260 -3.03 -12.58 -15.54
CA SER A 260 -3.27 -13.35 -14.30
C SER A 260 -2.83 -12.52 -13.11
N LEU A 261 -3.63 -12.44 -12.05
CA LEU A 261 -3.31 -11.68 -10.85
C LEU A 261 -2.62 -12.60 -9.83
N LEU A 262 -1.53 -12.12 -9.24
CA LEU A 262 -0.75 -12.85 -8.24
C LEU A 262 -1.04 -12.30 -6.83
N PRO A 263 -1.58 -13.10 -5.89
CA PRO A 263 -1.84 -12.68 -4.51
C PRO A 263 -0.55 -12.69 -3.65
N LEU A 264 0.55 -12.16 -4.18
CA LEU A 264 1.84 -12.10 -3.47
C LEU A 264 1.88 -10.89 -2.52
N ALA A 265 2.41 -11.09 -1.31
CA ALA A 265 2.88 -9.98 -0.49
C ALA A 265 4.37 -9.73 -0.77
N MET A 266 4.68 -8.67 -1.51
CA MET A 266 6.07 -8.32 -1.84
C MET A 266 6.86 -7.89 -0.60
N ARG A 267 8.15 -8.21 -0.59
CA ARG A 267 9.07 -7.82 0.50
C ARG A 267 9.97 -6.65 0.12
N MET A 268 9.94 -6.22 -1.13
CA MET A 268 10.88 -5.25 -1.68
C MET A 268 12.35 -5.64 -1.44
N ALA A 269 12.67 -6.94 -1.47
CA ALA A 269 13.98 -7.50 -1.13
C ALA A 269 14.87 -7.72 -2.37
N GLY A 270 14.68 -6.89 -3.41
CA GLY A 270 15.55 -6.77 -4.57
C GLY A 270 16.04 -8.12 -5.13
N PRO A 271 17.35 -8.42 -5.06
CA PRO A 271 17.94 -9.66 -5.57
C PRO A 271 17.33 -10.96 -5.02
N ARG A 272 17.11 -11.07 -3.70
CA ARG A 272 16.51 -12.28 -3.11
C ARG A 272 15.08 -12.46 -3.57
N GLU A 273 14.31 -11.39 -3.67
CA GLU A 273 12.94 -11.44 -4.17
C GLU A 273 12.88 -11.73 -5.68
N ALA A 274 13.91 -11.39 -6.45
CA ALA A 274 13.99 -11.78 -7.85
C ALA A 274 14.12 -13.31 -8.04
N VAL A 275 14.93 -13.98 -7.22
CA VAL A 275 15.02 -15.45 -7.17
C VAL A 275 13.66 -16.04 -6.76
N TRP A 276 13.03 -15.47 -5.73
CA TRP A 276 11.73 -15.92 -5.25
C TRP A 276 10.63 -15.78 -6.31
N HIS A 277 10.60 -14.64 -7.02
CA HIS A 277 9.70 -14.44 -8.15
C HIS A 277 9.91 -15.44 -9.28
N ALA A 278 11.16 -15.82 -9.57
CA ALA A 278 11.47 -16.83 -10.58
C ALA A 278 10.91 -18.20 -10.19
N ILE A 279 11.09 -18.61 -8.92
CA ILE A 279 10.49 -19.84 -8.35
C ILE A 279 8.97 -19.80 -8.46
N ILE A 280 8.33 -18.71 -8.03
CA ILE A 280 6.87 -18.57 -8.10
C ILE A 280 6.40 -18.69 -9.55
N ARG A 281 7.03 -17.98 -10.50
CA ARG A 281 6.59 -18.02 -11.91
C ARG A 281 6.82 -19.39 -12.55
N LYS A 282 7.88 -20.09 -12.17
CA LYS A 282 8.08 -21.51 -12.54
C LYS A 282 6.95 -22.38 -12.01
N ASN A 283 6.55 -22.21 -10.75
CA ASN A 283 5.43 -22.93 -10.15
C ASN A 283 4.10 -22.66 -10.87
N PHE A 284 3.88 -21.44 -11.34
CA PHE A 284 2.75 -21.07 -12.19
C PHE A 284 2.87 -21.53 -13.66
N GLY A 285 3.98 -22.19 -14.03
CA GLY A 285 4.18 -22.80 -15.34
C GLY A 285 4.89 -21.90 -16.36
N ALA A 286 5.41 -20.74 -15.97
CA ALA A 286 6.22 -19.93 -16.87
C ALA A 286 7.57 -20.60 -17.16
N THR A 287 8.03 -20.44 -18.39
CA THR A 287 9.32 -20.95 -18.88
C THR A 287 10.42 -19.91 -18.84
N HIS A 288 10.03 -18.65 -18.94
CA HIS A 288 10.93 -17.51 -18.95
C HIS A 288 10.39 -16.45 -17.97
N PHE A 289 11.29 -15.68 -17.38
CA PHE A 289 10.92 -14.61 -16.46
C PHE A 289 11.71 -13.34 -16.72
N ILE A 290 10.99 -12.23 -16.89
CA ILE A 290 11.59 -10.93 -17.11
C ILE A 290 12.12 -10.38 -15.78
N ILE A 291 13.38 -9.97 -15.79
CA ILE A 291 14.01 -9.22 -14.69
C ILE A 291 14.53 -7.92 -15.26
N GLY A 292 13.91 -6.81 -14.84
CA GLY A 292 14.26 -5.46 -15.31
C GLY A 292 15.29 -4.77 -14.41
N ARG A 293 15.45 -3.46 -14.63
CA ARG A 293 16.20 -2.56 -13.75
C ARG A 293 15.49 -2.41 -12.40
N ASP A 294 16.26 -2.45 -11.30
CA ASP A 294 15.79 -2.22 -9.92
C ASP A 294 14.62 -3.15 -9.54
N HIS A 295 14.71 -4.42 -9.98
CA HIS A 295 13.65 -5.40 -9.82
C HIS A 295 13.37 -5.68 -8.34
N ALA A 296 12.13 -5.44 -7.91
CA ALA A 296 11.71 -5.53 -6.51
C ALA A 296 12.52 -4.64 -5.54
N GLY A 297 13.14 -3.56 -6.03
CA GLY A 297 13.87 -2.62 -5.19
C GLY A 297 12.97 -1.61 -4.45
N PRO A 298 13.29 -1.25 -3.20
CA PRO A 298 12.56 -0.24 -2.43
C PRO A 298 13.05 1.18 -2.72
N GLY A 299 14.12 1.37 -3.51
CA GLY A 299 14.73 2.67 -3.79
C GLY A 299 15.83 2.97 -2.80
N LYS A 300 15.76 4.13 -2.13
CA LYS A 300 16.86 4.68 -1.34
C LYS A 300 16.74 4.44 0.17
N ASN A 301 17.89 4.28 0.81
CA ASN A 301 18.07 4.15 2.26
C ASN A 301 18.03 5.51 2.98
N SER A 302 18.19 5.51 4.30
CA SER A 302 18.18 6.71 5.15
C SER A 302 19.30 7.71 4.83
N LYS A 303 20.38 7.27 4.17
CA LYS A 303 21.50 8.09 3.71
C LYS A 303 21.34 8.62 2.28
N GLY A 304 20.26 8.26 1.58
CA GLY A 304 19.98 8.68 0.21
C GLY A 304 20.66 7.83 -0.88
N GLU A 305 21.25 6.69 -0.50
CA GLU A 305 21.89 5.70 -1.38
C GLU A 305 20.87 4.62 -1.77
N ASP A 306 20.97 4.05 -2.97
CA ASP A 306 20.06 2.97 -3.38
C ASP A 306 20.35 1.69 -2.57
N PHE A 307 19.30 1.03 -2.07
CA PHE A 307 19.41 -0.23 -1.31
C PHE A 307 20.07 -1.36 -2.11
N TYR A 308 19.78 -1.39 -3.42
CA TYR A 308 20.34 -2.35 -4.35
C TYR A 308 20.74 -1.61 -5.62
N GLY A 309 21.81 -2.06 -6.26
CA GLY A 309 22.22 -1.57 -7.57
C GLY A 309 21.16 -1.88 -8.65
N PRO A 310 21.13 -1.08 -9.73
CA PRO A 310 20.09 -1.16 -10.75
C PRO A 310 19.99 -2.52 -11.46
N TYR A 311 21.05 -3.33 -11.47
CA TYR A 311 21.08 -4.63 -12.14
C TYR A 311 21.46 -5.79 -11.20
N ASP A 312 21.55 -5.53 -9.90
CA ASP A 312 21.98 -6.54 -8.92
C ASP A 312 21.06 -7.75 -8.93
N ALA A 313 19.75 -7.54 -9.10
CA ALA A 313 18.79 -8.63 -9.23
C ALA A 313 19.04 -9.52 -10.46
N GLN A 314 19.45 -8.95 -11.59
CA GLN A 314 19.75 -9.74 -12.80
C GLN A 314 20.99 -10.60 -12.56
N HIS A 315 22.08 -9.99 -12.06
CA HIS A 315 23.32 -10.70 -11.76
C HIS A 315 23.12 -11.78 -10.69
N PHE A 316 22.27 -11.51 -9.69
CA PHE A 316 22.05 -12.42 -8.59
C PHE A 316 21.25 -13.65 -9.00
N VAL A 317 20.18 -13.49 -9.79
CA VAL A 317 19.39 -14.64 -10.28
C VAL A 317 20.22 -15.50 -11.24
N GLU A 318 21.09 -14.90 -12.07
CA GLU A 318 21.94 -15.66 -13.01
C GLU A 318 22.84 -16.68 -12.29
N LYS A 319 23.31 -16.37 -11.07
CA LYS A 319 24.10 -17.32 -10.25
C LYS A 319 23.38 -18.64 -9.95
N TYR A 320 22.04 -18.63 -10.00
CA TYR A 320 21.19 -19.77 -9.68
C TYR A 320 20.43 -20.31 -10.90
N ARG A 321 20.77 -19.85 -12.11
CA ARG A 321 20.10 -20.24 -13.35
C ARG A 321 19.94 -21.75 -13.52
N ASP A 322 21.00 -22.50 -13.23
CA ASP A 322 21.04 -23.95 -13.41
C ASP A 322 20.14 -24.69 -12.42
N GLU A 323 19.87 -24.11 -11.25
CA GLU A 323 18.99 -24.70 -10.23
C GLU A 323 17.53 -24.26 -10.40
N LEU A 324 17.33 -23.03 -10.86
CA LEU A 324 16.01 -22.46 -11.07
C LEU A 324 15.29 -23.13 -12.23
N HIS A 325 15.98 -23.56 -13.30
CA HIS A 325 15.35 -24.14 -14.50
C HIS A 325 14.20 -23.27 -15.07
N ILE A 326 14.37 -21.95 -15.03
CA ILE A 326 13.52 -20.96 -15.71
C ILE A 326 14.46 -19.95 -16.37
N GLU A 327 14.23 -19.65 -17.64
CA GLU A 327 15.14 -18.79 -18.40
C GLU A 327 14.90 -17.31 -18.03
N VAL A 328 15.91 -16.66 -17.46
CA VAL A 328 15.84 -15.23 -17.19
C VAL A 328 15.93 -14.47 -18.51
N VAL A 329 15.03 -13.51 -18.71
CA VAL A 329 15.13 -12.54 -19.80
C VAL A 329 15.52 -11.20 -19.18
N PRO A 330 16.81 -10.87 -19.12
CA PRO A 330 17.25 -9.59 -18.61
C PRO A 330 16.77 -8.49 -19.55
N PHE A 331 16.32 -7.38 -18.97
CA PHE A 331 16.00 -6.20 -19.75
C PHE A 331 16.65 -4.95 -19.20
N GLN A 332 17.23 -4.20 -20.12
CA GLN A 332 17.69 -2.84 -19.90
C GLN A 332 16.50 -1.87 -19.93
N MET A 333 16.73 -0.67 -19.41
CA MET A 333 15.74 0.40 -19.48
C MET A 333 15.42 0.73 -20.94
N VAL A 334 14.13 0.77 -21.26
CA VAL A 334 13.63 1.14 -22.60
C VAL A 334 13.33 2.63 -22.62
N THR A 335 13.75 3.31 -23.68
CA THR A 335 13.53 4.75 -23.91
C THR A 335 12.77 4.97 -25.22
N TYR A 336 12.14 6.14 -25.37
CA TYR A 336 11.45 6.53 -26.60
C TYR A 336 12.35 7.39 -27.48
N LEU A 337 12.42 7.07 -28.77
CA LEU A 337 13.17 7.78 -29.79
C LEU A 337 12.21 8.61 -30.65
N PRO A 338 12.14 9.95 -30.47
CA PRO A 338 11.16 10.78 -31.16
C PRO A 338 11.33 10.81 -32.67
N ASP A 339 12.56 10.71 -33.14
CA ASP A 339 12.90 10.87 -34.56
C ASP A 339 12.43 9.68 -35.41
N SER A 340 12.29 8.49 -34.79
CA SER A 340 11.80 7.28 -35.45
C SER A 340 10.45 6.76 -34.94
N ASP A 341 9.89 7.35 -33.88
CA ASP A 341 8.69 6.84 -33.16
C ASP A 341 8.84 5.39 -32.69
N GLU A 342 10.03 5.05 -32.18
CA GLU A 342 10.39 3.71 -31.73
C GLU A 342 10.83 3.65 -30.26
N TYR A 343 10.88 2.43 -29.72
CA TYR A 343 11.33 2.17 -28.36
C TYR A 343 12.50 1.19 -28.40
N LEU A 344 13.65 1.61 -27.89
CA LEU A 344 14.85 0.77 -27.82
C LEU A 344 15.39 0.68 -26.38
N PRO A 345 15.98 -0.46 -26.01
CA PRO A 345 16.87 -0.56 -24.87
C PRO A 345 17.98 0.48 -24.96
N ILE A 346 18.31 1.11 -23.83
CA ILE A 346 19.27 2.22 -23.78
C ILE A 346 20.66 1.88 -24.33
N ASP A 347 21.07 0.61 -24.24
CA ASP A 347 22.33 0.06 -24.74
C ASP A 347 22.33 -0.19 -26.26
N GLU A 348 21.17 -0.15 -26.90
CA GLU A 348 21.01 -0.28 -28.36
C GLU A 348 20.74 1.07 -29.05
N VAL A 349 20.60 2.16 -28.29
CA VAL A 349 20.36 3.50 -28.85
C VAL A 349 21.66 4.04 -29.47
N PRO A 350 21.65 4.45 -30.76
CA PRO A 350 22.83 5.05 -31.36
C PRO A 350 23.30 6.31 -30.63
N LEU A 351 24.62 6.51 -30.58
CA LEU A 351 25.22 7.69 -29.97
C LEU A 351 24.70 8.98 -30.63
N GLY A 352 24.22 9.91 -29.81
CA GLY A 352 23.68 11.19 -30.27
C GLY A 352 22.19 11.16 -30.66
N THR A 353 21.50 10.02 -30.60
CA THR A 353 20.06 9.97 -30.84
C THR A 353 19.28 10.64 -29.69
N ASN A 354 18.30 11.46 -30.06
CA ASN A 354 17.41 12.12 -29.11
C ASN A 354 16.52 11.09 -28.38
N GLN A 355 16.38 11.25 -27.06
CA GLN A 355 15.67 10.31 -26.20
C GLN A 355 14.70 11.08 -25.32
N LEU A 356 13.46 10.59 -25.23
CA LEU A 356 12.50 11.10 -24.25
C LEU A 356 12.14 10.01 -23.26
N ASN A 357 12.02 10.43 -22.00
CA ASN A 357 11.53 9.60 -20.92
C ASN A 357 10.73 10.48 -19.94
N ILE A 358 9.73 9.88 -19.29
CA ILE A 358 8.98 10.51 -18.20
C ILE A 358 9.23 9.70 -16.94
N SER A 359 9.82 10.35 -15.93
CA SER A 359 10.03 9.74 -14.62
C SER A 359 8.70 9.55 -13.89
N GLY A 360 8.65 8.63 -12.91
CA GLY A 360 7.47 8.45 -12.06
C GLY A 360 7.10 9.72 -11.28
N THR A 361 8.07 10.58 -10.96
CA THR A 361 7.82 11.89 -10.32
C THR A 361 7.14 12.86 -11.29
N GLU A 362 7.60 12.92 -12.54
CA GLU A 362 6.98 13.77 -13.56
C GLU A 362 5.59 13.27 -13.97
N LEU A 363 5.38 11.95 -14.06
CA LEU A 363 4.05 11.37 -14.28
C LEU A 363 3.08 11.77 -13.17
N ARG A 364 3.47 11.60 -11.90
CA ARG A 364 2.66 12.03 -10.74
C ARG A 364 2.36 13.52 -10.77
N ARG A 365 3.33 14.35 -11.15
CA ARG A 365 3.12 15.80 -11.34
C ARG A 365 2.05 16.06 -12.40
N ARG A 366 2.14 15.45 -13.57
CA ARG A 366 1.17 15.62 -14.68
C ARG A 366 -0.24 15.09 -14.34
N LEU A 367 -0.33 14.00 -13.59
CA LEU A 367 -1.61 13.52 -13.04
C LEU A 367 -2.20 14.57 -12.09
N ARG A 368 -1.42 15.01 -11.10
CA ARG A 368 -1.83 16.00 -10.09
C ARG A 368 -2.22 17.35 -10.68
N THR A 369 -1.51 17.84 -11.69
CA THR A 369 -1.78 19.15 -12.29
C THR A 369 -2.76 19.12 -13.45
N GLY A 370 -3.23 17.95 -13.88
CA GLY A 370 -4.01 17.80 -15.11
C GLY A 370 -3.18 18.01 -16.39
N GLY A 371 -1.85 18.09 -16.31
CA GLY A 371 -0.99 18.35 -17.47
C GLY A 371 -0.98 17.20 -18.46
N ASN A 372 -0.83 17.49 -19.76
CA ASN A 372 -0.86 16.47 -20.82
C ASN A 372 0.14 15.32 -20.58
N ILE A 373 -0.30 14.08 -20.71
CA ILE A 373 0.56 12.89 -20.68
C ILE A 373 0.67 12.41 -22.13
N PRO A 374 1.87 12.48 -22.75
CA PRO A 374 2.02 12.21 -24.18
C PRO A 374 1.63 10.78 -24.53
N GLU A 375 1.05 10.60 -25.71
CA GLU A 375 0.62 9.27 -26.14
C GLU A 375 1.79 8.32 -26.33
N TRP A 376 2.98 8.80 -26.73
CA TRP A 376 4.20 7.99 -26.79
C TRP A 376 4.61 7.47 -25.39
N PHE A 377 4.25 8.15 -24.30
CA PHE A 377 4.54 7.62 -22.98
C PHE A 377 3.55 6.52 -22.59
N SER A 378 2.25 6.80 -22.71
CA SER A 378 1.19 5.89 -22.26
C SER A 378 -0.04 5.98 -23.14
N TYR A 379 -0.73 4.85 -23.34
CA TYR A 379 -1.95 4.80 -24.14
C TYR A 379 -3.07 5.65 -23.52
N PRO A 380 -3.93 6.31 -24.33
CA PRO A 380 -5.02 7.16 -23.84
C PRO A 380 -5.96 6.45 -22.85
N GLY A 381 -6.34 5.20 -23.14
CA GLY A 381 -7.20 4.41 -22.23
C GLY A 381 -6.56 4.15 -20.87
N VAL A 382 -5.25 3.95 -20.82
CA VAL A 382 -4.50 3.80 -19.57
C VAL A 382 -4.44 5.12 -18.80
N VAL A 383 -4.13 6.23 -19.51
CA VAL A 383 -4.07 7.56 -18.90
C VAL A 383 -5.42 7.96 -18.30
N LYS A 384 -6.52 7.66 -19.00
CA LYS A 384 -7.88 7.90 -18.52
C LYS A 384 -8.12 7.22 -17.17
N VAL A 385 -7.87 5.91 -17.08
CA VAL A 385 -8.04 5.14 -15.83
C VAL A 385 -7.21 5.73 -14.69
N LEU A 386 -5.96 6.13 -14.97
CA LEU A 386 -5.09 6.75 -13.97
C LEU A 386 -5.66 8.09 -13.48
N ARG A 387 -6.20 8.92 -14.37
CA ARG A 387 -6.82 10.21 -14.01
C ARG A 387 -8.14 10.08 -13.28
N ASP A 388 -8.93 9.05 -13.58
CA ASP A 388 -10.20 8.80 -12.90
C ASP A 388 -9.98 8.48 -11.40
N THR A 389 -8.84 7.90 -11.06
CA THR A 389 -8.48 7.56 -9.66
C THR A 389 -7.55 8.59 -9.01
N HIS A 390 -6.71 9.26 -9.80
CA HIS A 390 -5.83 10.33 -9.35
C HIS A 390 -6.25 11.63 -10.05
N PRO A 391 -7.41 12.20 -9.65
CA PRO A 391 -7.91 13.41 -10.28
C PRO A 391 -6.93 14.57 -10.07
N PRO A 392 -6.93 15.59 -10.95
CA PRO A 392 -6.16 16.81 -10.71
C PRO A 392 -6.60 17.46 -9.38
N ARG A 393 -5.72 18.25 -8.75
CA ARG A 393 -6.03 18.95 -7.48
C ARG A 393 -7.33 19.75 -7.54
N SER A 394 -7.67 20.31 -8.70
CA SER A 394 -8.93 21.04 -8.93
C SER A 394 -10.19 20.18 -8.75
N ARG A 395 -10.06 18.86 -8.67
CA ARG A 395 -11.13 17.90 -8.38
C ARG A 395 -10.90 17.07 -7.12
N GLN A 396 -9.80 17.31 -6.40
CA GLN A 396 -9.53 16.65 -5.13
C GLN A 396 -10.24 17.40 -3.99
N GLY A 397 -10.54 16.66 -2.93
CA GLY A 397 -11.01 17.25 -1.68
C GLY A 397 -9.84 17.82 -0.86
N PHE A 398 -10.16 18.67 0.09
CA PHE A 398 -9.21 19.22 1.05
C PHE A 398 -9.93 19.63 2.34
N THR A 399 -9.18 19.69 3.43
CA THR A 399 -9.67 20.16 4.73
C THR A 399 -8.97 21.46 5.13
N LEU A 400 -9.77 22.48 5.43
CA LEU A 400 -9.38 23.69 6.13
C LEU A 400 -9.63 23.46 7.63
N PHE A 401 -8.56 23.22 8.38
CA PHE A 401 -8.61 22.92 9.80
C PHE A 401 -8.26 24.17 10.61
N LEU A 402 -9.27 24.87 11.10
CA LEU A 402 -9.12 26.06 11.93
C LEU A 402 -8.91 25.64 13.39
N THR A 403 -7.92 26.26 14.04
CA THR A 403 -7.62 26.10 15.47
C THR A 403 -7.47 27.45 16.12
N GLY A 404 -7.86 27.57 17.38
CA GLY A 404 -7.80 28.82 18.14
C GLY A 404 -8.65 28.75 19.39
N TYR A 405 -8.49 29.76 20.25
CA TYR A 405 -9.28 29.88 21.48
C TYR A 405 -10.79 29.87 21.22
N TYR A 406 -11.58 29.55 22.25
CA TYR A 406 -13.01 29.79 22.21
C TYR A 406 -13.27 31.28 21.95
N ASN A 407 -14.25 31.59 21.09
CA ASN A 407 -14.56 32.96 20.68
C ASN A 407 -13.42 33.73 19.96
N SER A 408 -12.42 33.03 19.40
CA SER A 408 -11.36 33.64 18.56
C SER A 408 -11.84 34.15 17.19
N GLY A 409 -13.11 33.98 16.86
CA GLY A 409 -13.66 34.28 15.53
C GLY A 409 -13.53 33.17 14.50
N LYS A 410 -12.87 32.04 14.83
CA LYS A 410 -12.71 30.87 13.94
C LYS A 410 -14.04 30.34 13.38
N ASP A 411 -15.12 30.36 14.17
CA ASP A 411 -16.45 29.90 13.74
C ASP A 411 -17.04 30.84 12.68
N THR A 412 -16.83 32.14 12.82
CA THR A 412 -17.25 33.17 11.86
C THR A 412 -16.45 33.06 10.57
N VAL A 413 -15.12 32.88 10.67
CA VAL A 413 -14.24 32.61 9.52
C VAL A 413 -14.70 31.34 8.80
N GLY A 414 -14.98 30.26 9.52
CA GLY A 414 -15.45 29.00 8.93
C GLY A 414 -16.76 29.14 8.15
N LYS A 415 -17.75 29.86 8.70
CA LYS A 415 -19.01 30.15 8.00
C LYS A 415 -18.79 31.03 6.76
N ALA A 416 -17.94 32.05 6.85
CA ALA A 416 -17.64 32.92 5.71
C ALA A 416 -16.90 32.17 4.59
N LEU A 417 -15.94 31.30 4.94
CA LEU A 417 -15.27 30.40 4.00
C LEU A 417 -16.27 29.45 3.31
N GLN A 418 -17.24 28.91 4.06
CA GLN A 418 -18.27 28.05 3.49
C GLN A 418 -19.07 28.77 2.40
N VAL A 419 -19.51 30.01 2.66
CA VAL A 419 -20.23 30.83 1.69
C VAL A 419 -19.37 31.07 0.44
N LYS A 420 -18.11 31.49 0.61
CA LYS A 420 -17.20 31.78 -0.51
C LYS A 420 -16.89 30.54 -1.37
N LEU A 421 -16.70 29.39 -0.75
CA LEU A 421 -16.46 28.14 -1.48
C LEU A 421 -17.72 27.65 -2.20
N ASN A 422 -18.90 27.82 -1.61
CA ASN A 422 -20.17 27.53 -2.29
C ASN A 422 -20.43 28.48 -3.47
N GLU A 423 -20.08 29.77 -3.32
CA GLU A 423 -20.18 30.77 -4.39
C GLU A 423 -19.24 30.43 -5.56
N GLN A 424 -18.00 30.03 -5.27
CA GLN A 424 -17.06 29.58 -6.28
C GLN A 424 -17.51 28.29 -7.00
N GLY A 425 -18.22 27.41 -6.29
CA GLY A 425 -18.66 26.12 -6.81
C GLY A 425 -17.51 25.11 -6.98
N GLY A 426 -17.79 24.04 -7.76
CA GLY A 426 -16.80 23.01 -8.09
C GLY A 426 -16.79 21.77 -7.18
N ARG A 427 -17.25 21.88 -5.93
CA ARG A 427 -17.43 20.74 -5.01
C ARG A 427 -18.41 21.04 -3.88
N SER A 428 -18.85 19.99 -3.18
CA SER A 428 -19.64 20.13 -1.96
C SER A 428 -18.77 20.68 -0.81
N VAL A 429 -19.37 21.49 0.04
CA VAL A 429 -18.71 22.10 1.21
C VAL A 429 -19.36 21.61 2.50
N SER A 430 -18.57 20.98 3.37
CA SER A 430 -19.02 20.49 4.68
C SER A 430 -18.40 21.32 5.80
N LEU A 431 -19.24 21.89 6.67
CA LEU A 431 -18.80 22.71 7.80
C LEU A 431 -18.97 21.95 9.12
N LEU A 432 -17.86 21.70 9.80
CA LEU A 432 -17.77 21.00 11.08
C LEU A 432 -17.37 22.01 12.18
N LEU A 433 -18.35 22.78 12.68
CA LEU A 433 -18.13 23.69 13.80
C LEU A 433 -17.97 22.93 15.12
N GLY A 434 -17.17 23.47 16.04
CA GLY A 434 -16.91 22.82 17.33
C GLY A 434 -18.17 22.51 18.14
N GLU A 435 -19.15 23.42 18.19
CA GLU A 435 -20.43 23.20 18.87
C GLU A 435 -21.27 22.12 18.16
N THR A 436 -21.39 22.17 16.83
CA THR A 436 -22.13 21.17 16.03
C THR A 436 -21.53 19.78 16.18
N VAL A 437 -20.21 19.66 16.09
CA VAL A 437 -19.51 18.38 16.30
C VAL A 437 -19.76 17.85 17.71
N ARG A 438 -19.65 18.70 18.74
CA ARG A 438 -19.93 18.26 20.11
C ARG A 438 -21.37 17.80 20.29
N HIS A 439 -22.34 18.42 19.64
CA HIS A 439 -23.73 17.99 19.71
C HIS A 439 -23.99 16.67 18.98
N GLU A 440 -23.53 16.57 17.72
CA GLU A 440 -23.91 15.46 16.83
C GLU A 440 -23.11 14.17 17.05
N ILE A 441 -21.82 14.27 17.36
CA ILE A 441 -20.90 13.11 17.33
C ILE A 441 -20.05 12.94 18.58
N SER A 442 -20.12 13.87 19.55
CA SER A 442 -19.29 13.86 20.75
C SER A 442 -20.03 14.36 21.99
N SER A 443 -21.35 14.13 22.05
CA SER A 443 -22.22 14.65 23.12
C SER A 443 -21.93 13.99 24.48
N GLU A 444 -21.34 12.80 24.45
CA GLU A 444 -20.91 12.03 25.62
C GLU A 444 -19.49 12.36 26.09
N LEU A 445 -18.69 13.06 25.28
CA LEU A 445 -17.30 13.36 25.60
C LEU A 445 -17.16 14.58 26.51
N GLY A 446 -16.36 14.43 27.57
CA GLY A 446 -16.01 15.50 28.49
C GLY A 446 -15.00 16.50 27.92
N PHE A 447 -14.23 17.08 28.84
CA PHE A 447 -13.20 18.10 28.55
C PHE A 447 -11.80 17.68 29.01
N THR A 448 -11.61 16.40 29.39
CA THR A 448 -10.27 15.88 29.69
C THR A 448 -9.40 15.90 28.43
N ARG A 449 -8.06 15.85 28.59
CA ARG A 449 -7.15 15.75 27.44
C ARG A 449 -7.51 14.59 26.52
N LYS A 450 -7.74 13.40 27.09
CA LYS A 450 -8.14 12.20 26.35
C LYS A 450 -9.44 12.39 25.57
N ASP A 451 -10.47 12.99 26.19
CA ASP A 451 -11.75 13.24 25.52
C ASP A 451 -11.61 14.25 24.38
N ARG A 452 -10.77 15.27 24.56
CA ARG A 452 -10.48 16.27 23.52
C ARG A 452 -9.74 15.63 22.35
N ASP A 453 -8.74 14.81 22.63
CA ASP A 453 -7.98 14.08 21.61
C ASP A 453 -8.90 13.13 20.82
N GLN A 454 -9.79 12.41 21.52
CA GLN A 454 -10.80 11.55 20.89
C GLN A 454 -11.80 12.35 20.03
N ASN A 455 -12.24 13.53 20.50
CA ASN A 455 -13.09 14.41 19.71
C ASN A 455 -12.38 14.90 18.44
N ILE A 456 -11.10 15.27 18.51
CA ILE A 456 -10.32 15.64 17.31
C ILE A 456 -10.11 14.45 16.38
N ALA A 457 -9.87 13.25 16.91
CA ALA A 457 -9.77 12.03 16.12
C ALA A 457 -11.08 11.73 15.34
N ARG A 458 -12.25 11.97 15.94
CA ARG A 458 -13.55 11.86 15.24
C ARG A 458 -13.70 12.88 14.12
N ILE A 459 -13.33 14.13 14.38
CA ILE A 459 -13.33 15.18 13.33
C ILE A 459 -12.39 14.80 12.20
N ALA A 460 -11.18 14.32 12.53
CA ALA A 460 -10.19 13.90 11.55
C ALA A 460 -10.73 12.78 10.66
N PHE A 461 -11.36 11.75 11.25
CA PHE A 461 -11.95 10.64 10.50
C PHE A 461 -13.03 11.11 9.51
N ILE A 462 -13.98 11.93 9.97
CA ILE A 462 -15.04 12.48 9.09
C ILE A 462 -14.44 13.38 8.01
N SER A 463 -13.49 14.23 8.38
CA SER A 463 -12.82 15.13 7.43
C SER A 463 -12.04 14.35 6.37
N ALA A 464 -11.40 13.24 6.75
CA ALA A 464 -10.67 12.36 5.85
C ALA A 464 -11.59 11.66 4.84
N GLU A 465 -12.72 11.09 5.28
CA GLU A 465 -13.67 10.43 4.36
C GLU A 465 -14.38 11.44 3.44
N LEU A 466 -14.71 12.65 3.92
CA LEU A 466 -15.25 13.71 3.06
C LEU A 466 -14.21 14.24 2.07
N THR A 467 -12.96 14.41 2.50
CA THR A 467 -11.83 14.79 1.64
C THR A 467 -11.61 13.76 0.54
N LYS A 468 -11.65 12.46 0.88
CA LYS A 468 -11.60 11.34 -0.06
C LYS A 468 -12.74 11.35 -1.07
N ALA A 469 -13.94 11.79 -0.66
CA ALA A 469 -15.09 11.98 -1.54
C ALA A 469 -15.01 13.23 -2.44
N GLY A 470 -13.94 14.03 -2.33
CA GLY A 470 -13.72 15.23 -3.14
C GLY A 470 -14.31 16.52 -2.55
N ALA A 471 -14.79 16.50 -1.31
CA ALA A 471 -15.41 17.66 -0.67
C ALA A 471 -14.37 18.68 -0.15
N ALA A 472 -14.80 19.94 -0.01
CA ALA A 472 -14.10 20.92 0.82
C ALA A 472 -14.64 20.83 2.25
N VAL A 473 -13.80 20.42 3.19
CA VAL A 473 -14.16 20.33 4.61
C VAL A 473 -13.63 21.55 5.34
N ILE A 474 -14.46 22.18 6.17
CA ILE A 474 -14.05 23.27 7.05
C ILE A 474 -14.31 22.80 8.47
N ALA A 475 -13.25 22.50 9.22
CA ALA A 475 -13.34 22.12 10.62
C ALA A 475 -12.89 23.28 11.50
N ALA A 476 -13.67 23.65 12.51
CA ALA A 476 -13.31 24.73 13.44
C ALA A 476 -13.38 24.32 14.94
N PRO A 477 -12.70 23.23 15.36
CA PRO A 477 -12.55 22.91 16.78
C PRO A 477 -11.61 23.90 17.50
N ILE A 478 -11.46 23.74 18.82
CA ILE A 478 -10.39 24.42 19.57
C ILE A 478 -9.03 23.75 19.31
N ALA A 479 -9.00 22.40 19.24
CA ALA A 479 -7.81 21.58 19.00
C ALA A 479 -6.55 22.03 19.79
N PRO A 480 -6.61 22.02 21.14
CA PRO A 480 -5.59 22.66 21.97
C PRO A 480 -4.22 21.96 21.93
N PHE A 481 -4.16 20.66 21.65
CA PHE A 481 -2.93 19.86 21.71
C PHE A 481 -2.35 19.62 20.31
N ALA A 482 -1.03 19.77 20.17
CA ALA A 482 -0.31 19.61 18.91
C ALA A 482 -0.39 18.17 18.38
N GLU A 483 -0.32 17.18 19.28
CA GLU A 483 -0.40 15.76 18.94
C GLU A 483 -1.71 15.43 18.19
N ALA A 484 -2.84 15.91 18.70
CA ALA A 484 -4.15 15.70 18.07
C ALA A 484 -4.25 16.38 16.69
N ARG A 485 -3.65 17.57 16.53
CA ARG A 485 -3.58 18.27 15.23
C ARG A 485 -2.70 17.52 14.23
N ALA A 486 -1.55 17.03 14.67
CA ALA A 486 -0.63 16.25 13.84
C ALA A 486 -1.28 14.93 13.38
N HIS A 487 -2.03 14.25 14.27
CA HIS A 487 -2.82 13.08 13.91
C HIS A 487 -3.91 13.42 12.88
N ALA A 488 -4.63 14.54 13.06
CA ALA A 488 -5.64 14.98 12.10
C ALA A 488 -5.04 15.28 10.71
N ARG A 489 -3.89 15.98 10.68
CA ARG A 489 -3.12 16.25 9.45
C ARG A 489 -2.75 14.95 8.75
N ALA A 490 -2.07 14.03 9.45
CA ALA A 490 -1.60 12.77 8.88
C ALA A 490 -2.75 11.90 8.32
N HIS A 491 -3.90 11.88 9.00
CA HIS A 491 -5.06 11.12 8.55
C HIS A 491 -5.65 11.72 7.26
N VAL A 492 -5.89 13.04 7.23
CA VAL A 492 -6.50 13.70 6.06
C VAL A 492 -5.55 13.68 4.85
N GLU A 493 -4.25 13.89 5.05
CA GLU A 493 -3.23 13.87 3.99
C GLU A 493 -3.09 12.51 3.31
N THR A 494 -3.67 11.45 3.88
CA THR A 494 -3.79 10.15 3.22
C THR A 494 -4.70 10.22 1.96
N TYR A 495 -5.65 11.16 1.91
CA TYR A 495 -6.65 11.23 0.85
C TYR A 495 -6.68 12.57 0.08
N GLY A 496 -6.20 13.67 0.65
CA GLY A 496 -6.23 14.97 -0.03
C GLY A 496 -5.46 16.06 0.71
N GLY A 497 -5.82 17.32 0.47
CA GLY A 497 -5.13 18.47 1.08
C GLY A 497 -5.52 18.69 2.53
N PHE A 498 -4.58 19.10 3.38
CA PHE A 498 -4.84 19.57 4.74
C PHE A 498 -4.14 20.91 4.96
N TYR A 499 -4.88 21.87 5.50
CA TYR A 499 -4.37 23.20 5.84
C TYR A 499 -4.69 23.51 7.29
N LEU A 500 -3.67 23.71 8.12
CA LEU A 500 -3.80 24.17 9.49
C LEU A 500 -3.85 25.69 9.53
N ILE A 501 -5.00 26.25 9.88
CA ILE A 501 -5.23 27.69 10.01
C ILE A 501 -5.27 28.05 11.49
N HIS A 502 -4.23 28.74 11.95
CA HIS A 502 -4.20 29.24 13.33
C HIS A 502 -4.89 30.60 13.41
N VAL A 503 -6.08 30.63 14.01
CA VAL A 503 -6.79 31.87 14.36
C VAL A 503 -6.24 32.38 15.69
N ASN A 504 -5.10 33.04 15.60
CA ASN A 504 -4.26 33.53 16.70
C ASN A 504 -4.78 34.84 17.29
N THR A 505 -6.07 34.90 17.57
CA THR A 505 -6.67 36.07 18.22
C THR A 505 -6.30 36.06 19.70
N PRO A 506 -5.77 37.19 20.24
CA PRO A 506 -5.36 37.26 21.63
C PRO A 506 -6.47 36.84 22.59
N LEU A 507 -6.10 36.12 23.66
CA LEU A 507 -7.04 35.62 24.65
C LEU A 507 -7.84 36.78 25.28
N GLU A 508 -7.19 37.91 25.54
CA GLU A 508 -7.81 39.12 26.08
C GLU A 508 -8.92 39.63 25.16
N HIS A 509 -8.72 39.58 23.85
CA HIS A 509 -9.73 39.94 22.87
C HIS A 509 -10.89 38.92 22.86
N CYS A 510 -10.58 37.63 22.94
CA CYS A 510 -11.59 36.56 23.01
C CYS A 510 -12.50 36.71 24.24
N ILE A 511 -11.91 37.02 25.40
CA ILE A 511 -12.63 37.28 26.66
C ILE A 511 -13.46 38.55 26.54
N LYS A 512 -12.86 39.65 26.07
CA LYS A 512 -13.55 40.96 25.97
C LYS A 512 -14.77 40.93 25.06
N THR A 513 -14.76 40.10 24.02
CA THR A 513 -15.84 40.01 23.03
C THR A 513 -16.82 38.86 23.29
N ASP A 514 -16.68 38.11 24.38
CA ASP A 514 -17.57 37.00 24.71
C ASP A 514 -18.92 37.49 25.23
N ARG A 515 -19.90 37.52 24.31
CA ARG A 515 -21.29 37.91 24.62
C ARG A 515 -22.11 36.80 25.28
N LYS A 516 -21.64 35.55 25.25
CA LYS A 516 -22.32 34.41 25.89
C LYS A 516 -21.90 34.23 27.35
N GLY A 517 -20.86 34.95 27.79
CA GLY A 517 -20.36 34.94 29.18
C GLY A 517 -19.75 33.60 29.60
N VAL A 518 -19.27 32.79 28.64
CA VAL A 518 -18.68 31.47 28.89
C VAL A 518 -17.33 31.60 29.58
N TYR A 519 -16.48 32.56 29.19
CA TYR A 519 -15.22 32.83 29.89
C TYR A 519 -15.46 33.27 31.33
N LYS A 520 -16.50 34.08 31.59
CA LYS A 520 -16.87 34.50 32.94
C LYS A 520 -17.26 33.31 33.82
N LYS A 521 -18.02 32.37 33.27
CA LYS A 521 -18.40 31.11 33.93
C LYS A 521 -17.19 30.19 34.18
N ALA A 522 -16.24 30.15 33.25
CA ALA A 522 -15.00 29.42 33.46
C ALA A 522 -14.17 30.04 34.59
N GLN A 523 -14.00 31.37 34.58
CA GLN A 523 -13.26 32.11 35.62
C GLN A 523 -13.91 32.03 37.01
N SER A 524 -15.23 31.87 37.09
CA SER A 524 -15.94 31.63 38.37
C SER A 524 -15.89 30.17 38.84
N GLY A 525 -15.29 29.26 38.06
CA GLY A 525 -15.18 27.84 38.38
C GLY A 525 -16.44 27.02 38.07
N GLU A 526 -17.46 27.61 37.43
CA GLU A 526 -18.67 26.90 36.98
C GLU A 526 -18.36 25.95 35.81
N ILE A 527 -17.34 26.25 35.01
CA ILE A 527 -16.85 25.40 33.91
C ILE A 527 -15.38 25.07 34.17
N LYS A 528 -15.11 23.82 34.53
CA LYS A 528 -13.73 23.34 34.78
C LYS A 528 -13.03 22.92 33.49
N GLY A 529 -11.71 23.09 33.45
CA GLY A 529 -10.88 22.62 32.33
C GLY A 529 -11.13 23.40 31.04
N PHE A 530 -11.41 24.70 31.15
CA PHE A 530 -11.66 25.56 30.00
C PHE A 530 -10.35 26.08 29.42
N THR A 531 -10.17 25.89 28.11
CA THR A 531 -8.93 26.23 27.41
C THR A 531 -8.68 27.74 27.44
N GLY A 532 -7.49 28.15 27.90
CA GLY A 532 -7.12 29.56 28.12
C GLY A 532 -7.48 30.10 29.51
N VAL A 533 -8.09 29.28 30.39
CA VAL A 533 -8.31 29.62 31.80
C VAL A 533 -7.63 28.58 32.68
N ASP A 534 -8.14 27.36 32.71
CA ASP A 534 -7.63 26.25 33.55
C ASP A 534 -7.00 25.12 32.74
N ASP A 535 -7.10 25.17 31.41
CA ASP A 535 -6.53 24.19 30.48
C ASP A 535 -5.65 24.91 29.44
N THR A 536 -4.58 24.25 29.00
CA THR A 536 -3.55 24.86 28.14
C THR A 536 -3.95 24.86 26.67
N TYR A 537 -3.43 25.83 25.91
CA TYR A 537 -3.49 25.85 24.46
C TYR A 537 -2.06 25.83 23.91
N GLU A 538 -1.67 24.74 23.26
CA GLU A 538 -0.36 24.61 22.63
C GLU A 538 -0.39 25.35 21.29
N ILE A 539 0.23 26.54 21.26
CA ILE A 539 0.29 27.39 20.08
C ILE A 539 0.89 26.60 18.89
N PRO A 540 0.19 26.52 17.74
CA PRO A 540 0.72 25.88 16.54
C PRO A 540 2.02 26.51 16.06
N THR A 541 3.05 25.68 15.84
CA THR A 541 4.33 26.07 15.24
C THR A 541 4.45 25.68 13.76
N ASP A 542 3.50 24.87 13.28
CA ASP A 542 3.43 24.24 11.95
C ASP A 542 2.16 24.65 11.17
N ALA A 543 1.56 25.79 11.53
CA ALA A 543 0.40 26.31 10.83
C ALA A 543 0.75 26.76 9.41
N ASP A 544 -0.06 26.37 8.43
CA ASP A 544 0.10 26.79 7.04
C ASP A 544 -0.21 28.28 6.87
N ILE A 545 -1.08 28.82 7.72
CA ILE A 545 -1.33 30.25 7.84
C ILE A 545 -1.75 30.64 9.27
N VAL A 546 -1.30 31.82 9.71
CA VAL A 546 -1.66 32.44 10.99
C VAL A 546 -2.43 33.72 10.72
N VAL A 547 -3.60 33.87 11.34
CA VAL A 547 -4.50 35.01 11.14
C VAL A 547 -5.01 35.54 12.49
N ASP A 548 -5.38 36.82 12.54
CA ASP A 548 -5.83 37.46 13.78
C ASP A 548 -7.04 38.38 13.53
N VAL A 549 -8.23 37.98 14.01
CA VAL A 549 -9.46 38.75 13.82
C VAL A 549 -9.47 40.10 14.56
N SER A 550 -8.52 40.34 15.48
CA SER A 550 -8.37 41.63 16.15
C SER A 550 -7.64 42.66 15.29
N LYS A 551 -6.95 42.22 14.23
CA LYS A 551 -6.14 43.04 13.31
C LYS A 551 -6.63 43.01 11.88
N GLN A 552 -7.34 41.94 11.49
CA GLN A 552 -7.78 41.69 10.13
C GLN A 552 -9.30 41.51 10.10
N SER A 553 -9.93 41.94 9.00
CA SER A 553 -11.34 41.64 8.77
C SER A 553 -11.55 40.16 8.41
N ILE A 554 -12.75 39.64 8.64
CA ILE A 554 -13.11 38.26 8.24
C ILE A 554 -12.91 38.05 6.73
N ASN A 555 -13.21 39.07 5.92
CA ASN A 555 -13.04 39.00 4.47
C ASN A 555 -11.58 38.89 4.05
N GLU A 556 -10.68 39.68 4.67
CA GLU A 556 -9.24 39.59 4.43
C GLU A 556 -8.70 38.20 4.81
N ILE A 557 -9.09 37.68 5.98
CA ILE A 557 -8.69 36.36 6.44
C ILE A 557 -9.15 35.27 5.46
N CYS A 558 -10.43 35.30 5.06
CA CYS A 558 -10.94 34.33 4.10
C CYS A 558 -10.21 34.43 2.76
N HIS A 559 -9.90 35.64 2.30
CA HIS A 559 -9.16 35.84 1.05
C HIS A 559 -7.74 35.25 1.12
N GLN A 560 -7.01 35.47 2.23
CA GLN A 560 -5.68 34.88 2.41
C GLN A 560 -5.71 33.35 2.42
N ILE A 561 -6.70 32.75 3.07
CA ILE A 561 -6.88 31.29 3.10
C ILE A 561 -7.18 30.76 1.68
N LEU A 562 -8.05 31.43 0.93
CA LEU A 562 -8.37 31.02 -0.44
C LEU A 562 -7.16 31.15 -1.37
N LEU A 563 -6.36 32.21 -1.26
CA LEU A 563 -5.11 32.35 -2.04
C LEU A 563 -4.12 31.20 -1.79
N LEU A 564 -4.03 30.71 -0.55
CA LEU A 564 -3.20 29.55 -0.21
C LEU A 564 -3.68 28.28 -0.92
N VAL A 565 -4.99 28.02 -0.89
CA VAL A 565 -5.64 26.86 -1.53
C VAL A 565 -5.57 26.95 -3.06
N GLU A 566 -5.68 28.16 -3.61
CA GLU A 566 -5.57 28.47 -5.04
C GLU A 566 -4.14 28.28 -5.55
N LYS A 567 -3.13 28.76 -4.80
CA LYS A 567 -1.71 28.55 -5.10
C LYS A 567 -1.37 27.07 -5.27
N ASP A 568 -2.00 26.20 -4.48
CA ASP A 568 -1.85 24.76 -4.59
C ASP A 568 -2.68 24.12 -5.71
N GLY A 569 -3.62 24.85 -6.31
CA GLY A 569 -4.44 24.41 -7.44
C GLY A 569 -5.64 23.56 -7.05
N TYR A 570 -6.11 23.65 -5.81
CA TYR A 570 -7.38 23.04 -5.39
C TYR A 570 -8.59 23.88 -5.81
N ILE A 571 -8.43 25.19 -5.94
CA ILE A 571 -9.46 26.11 -6.42
C ILE A 571 -8.87 27.02 -7.52
N GLY A 572 -9.74 27.69 -8.26
CA GLY A 572 -9.37 28.51 -9.43
C GLY A 572 -9.44 27.75 -10.75
N GLU A 573 -9.74 28.46 -11.83
CA GLU A 573 -9.68 27.90 -13.20
C GLU A 573 -8.23 27.76 -13.66
N LYS A 574 -7.98 26.77 -14.52
CA LYS A 574 -6.77 26.69 -15.33
C LYS A 574 -7.13 26.75 -16.80
#